data_AF-A0A2D3WDU7-F1
#
_entry.id   AF-A0A2D3WDU7-F1
#
_cell.length_a   1.000
_cell.length_b   1.000
_cell.length_c   1.000
_cell.angle_alpha   90.00
_cell.angle_beta   90.00
_cell.angle_gamma   90.00
#
_symmetry.space_group_name_H-M   'P 1'
#
loop_
_entity.id
_entity.type
_entity.pdbx_description
1 polymer ?
#
loop_
_entity_poly.entity_id
_entity_poly.type
_entity_poly.pdbx_seq_one_letter_code
_entity_poly.pdbx_strand_id
1 'polypeptide(L)'
;MISVDLLLIIIAMSLLFLRHTAVYKDPSKINYTPVVFALGFIGALLHFILSPAIDMSLIKESLLSLSVGILLSSIMSIMNQTVSVINTHTDRLRLTEITDEITSLSASVTILKDRLELITQMEGSTHDQIRHVFKEEFDALGVIQTNQKHFISKIESLLAQQQSAMGKFEEFTLSELPSLDNVVHRHIDLLRVAEQDHFNHLKTIVRESSEDQKELRTQIQELHNLVIQLSHHQNPDHTITVLQKELDRIVHDFSHHLQTLGAKSESIVTSLLENDSLLRGSREQSELIMQQMVLSSKQMREMTSHSKELSDSLVPLSRLFSSAETLHKEFVLAKGKLSELIVTLESYERHEYRAIRQSLEEVAAEATAQMQLFVQTLQTKESHPLIEAKSVQELASKVKLHKSYLGENQE
;
A
#
# COMPACT_ATOMS: atom_id res chain seq x y z
N MET A 1 -19.70 77.23 -90.51
CA MET A 1 -18.59 77.37 -89.52
C MET A 1 -19.25 77.04 -88.21
N ILE A 2 -18.80 76.00 -87.53
CA ILE A 2 -19.46 75.52 -86.30
C ILE A 2 -19.56 76.68 -85.32
N SER A 3 -20.76 76.95 -84.85
CA SER A 3 -21.05 78.01 -83.91
C SER A 3 -20.38 77.75 -82.55
N VAL A 4 -20.00 78.83 -81.87
CA VAL A 4 -19.17 78.77 -80.65
C VAL A 4 -19.89 78.07 -79.48
N ASP A 5 -21.22 78.17 -79.42
CA ASP A 5 -22.10 77.45 -78.48
C ASP A 5 -22.03 75.93 -78.67
N LEU A 6 -22.11 75.45 -79.91
CA LEU A 6 -22.02 74.01 -80.24
C LEU A 6 -20.63 73.45 -79.91
N LEU A 7 -19.58 74.22 -80.23
CA LEU A 7 -18.19 73.86 -79.92
C LEU A 7 -17.97 73.69 -78.41
N LEU A 8 -18.50 74.61 -77.59
CA LEU A 8 -18.37 74.56 -76.13
C LEU A 8 -19.08 73.32 -75.55
N ILE A 9 -20.27 72.98 -76.07
CA ILE A 9 -21.01 71.79 -75.64
C ILE A 9 -20.29 70.50 -76.04
N ILE A 10 -19.72 70.44 -77.25
CA ILE A 10 -18.91 69.29 -77.70
C ILE A 10 -17.65 69.13 -76.85
N ILE A 11 -16.97 70.22 -76.48
CA ILE A 11 -15.82 70.19 -75.58
C ILE A 11 -16.23 69.68 -74.18
N ALA A 12 -17.35 70.17 -73.64
CA ALA A 12 -17.86 69.71 -72.35
C ALA A 12 -18.23 68.21 -72.36
N MET A 13 -18.91 67.73 -73.41
CA MET A 13 -19.19 66.31 -73.60
C MET A 13 -17.91 65.48 -73.70
N SER A 14 -16.90 65.97 -74.42
CA SER A 14 -15.62 65.30 -74.59
C SER A 14 -14.81 65.24 -73.28
N LEU A 15 -14.84 66.29 -72.46
CA LEU A 15 -14.20 66.29 -71.14
C LEU A 15 -14.88 65.31 -70.17
N LEU A 16 -16.22 65.26 -70.18
CA LEU A 16 -16.97 64.29 -69.37
C LEU A 16 -16.70 62.85 -69.83
N PHE A 17 -16.64 62.62 -71.14
CA PHE A 17 -16.24 61.33 -71.70
C PHE A 17 -14.82 60.95 -71.28
N LEU A 18 -13.86 61.86 -71.40
CA LEU A 18 -12.47 61.61 -71.02
C LEU A 18 -12.33 61.30 -69.53
N ARG A 19 -13.00 62.06 -68.66
CA ARG A 19 -13.06 61.78 -67.22
C ARG A 19 -13.66 60.40 -66.94
N HIS A 20 -14.73 60.03 -67.65
CA HIS A 20 -15.36 58.73 -67.49
C HIS A 20 -14.45 57.57 -67.94
N THR A 21 -13.67 57.76 -69.00
CA THR A 21 -12.67 56.78 -69.43
C THR A 21 -11.49 56.69 -68.46
N ALA A 22 -11.04 57.79 -67.87
CA ALA A 22 -9.92 57.81 -66.92
C ALA A 22 -10.25 57.08 -65.61
N VAL A 23 -11.50 57.20 -65.14
CA VAL A 23 -11.99 56.57 -63.90
C VAL A 23 -12.79 55.29 -64.21
N TYR A 24 -12.63 54.72 -65.40
CA TYR A 24 -13.48 53.64 -65.88
C TYR A 24 -13.38 52.35 -65.05
N LYS A 25 -12.21 52.09 -64.44
CA LYS A 25 -11.93 50.89 -63.63
C LYS A 25 -12.38 51.00 -62.17
N ASP A 26 -12.84 52.16 -61.73
CA ASP A 26 -13.24 52.37 -60.33
C ASP A 26 -14.67 51.87 -60.08
N PRO A 27 -14.90 50.96 -59.11
CA PRO A 27 -16.21 50.41 -58.79
C PRO A 27 -17.19 51.45 -58.20
N SER A 28 -16.70 52.59 -57.70
CA SER A 28 -17.51 53.62 -57.02
C SER A 28 -17.90 54.82 -57.91
N LYS A 29 -17.64 54.74 -59.22
CA LYS A 29 -17.75 55.89 -60.13
C LYS A 29 -19.18 56.37 -60.39
N ILE A 30 -19.32 57.69 -60.56
CA ILE A 30 -20.55 58.34 -61.02
C ILE A 30 -20.77 58.02 -62.51
N ASN A 31 -21.97 57.54 -62.86
CA ASN A 31 -22.34 57.25 -64.23
C ASN A 31 -22.68 58.55 -65.01
N TYR A 32 -21.70 59.07 -65.75
CA TYR A 32 -21.86 60.28 -66.58
C TYR A 32 -22.54 60.03 -67.94
N THR A 33 -22.80 58.77 -68.33
CA THR A 33 -23.45 58.40 -69.59
C THR A 33 -24.76 59.18 -69.85
N PRO A 34 -25.75 59.22 -68.92
CA PRO A 34 -26.98 59.98 -69.12
C PRO A 34 -26.73 61.50 -69.22
N VAL A 35 -25.68 62.02 -68.57
CA VAL A 35 -25.33 63.45 -68.61
C VAL A 35 -24.78 63.84 -69.98
N VAL A 36 -23.91 63.01 -70.56
CA VAL A 36 -23.35 63.25 -71.91
C VAL A 36 -24.44 63.20 -72.97
N PHE A 37 -25.37 62.25 -72.87
CA PHE A 37 -26.53 62.19 -73.78
C PHE A 37 -27.44 63.43 -73.64
N ALA A 38 -27.75 63.82 -72.40
CA ALA A 38 -28.59 64.98 -72.12
C ALA A 38 -27.95 66.29 -72.64
N LEU A 39 -26.64 66.47 -72.50
CA LEU A 39 -25.92 67.63 -73.03
C LEU A 39 -25.95 67.68 -74.57
N GLY A 40 -25.81 66.54 -75.25
CA GLY A 40 -25.94 66.48 -76.71
C GLY A 40 -27.33 66.84 -77.20
N PHE A 41 -28.37 66.34 -76.51
CA PHE A 41 -29.76 66.67 -76.81
C PHE A 41 -30.11 68.13 -76.55
N ILE A 42 -29.76 68.65 -75.36
CA ILE A 42 -30.00 70.04 -74.97
C ILE A 42 -29.22 70.99 -75.89
N GLY A 43 -27.96 70.66 -76.21
CA GLY A 43 -27.15 71.48 -77.09
C GLY A 43 -27.67 71.54 -78.52
N ALA A 44 -28.14 70.42 -79.06
CA ALA A 44 -28.80 70.38 -80.36
C ALA A 44 -30.08 71.24 -80.37
N LEU A 45 -30.89 71.15 -79.31
CA LEU A 45 -32.16 71.88 -79.21
C LEU A 45 -31.96 73.38 -78.99
N LEU A 46 -30.98 73.76 -78.17
CA LEU A 46 -30.64 75.15 -77.88
C LEU A 46 -30.06 75.85 -79.10
N HIS A 47 -29.16 75.18 -79.84
CA HIS A 47 -28.61 75.68 -81.09
C HIS A 47 -29.68 75.86 -82.19
N PHE A 48 -30.64 74.94 -82.24
CA PHE A 48 -31.78 75.02 -83.17
C PHE A 48 -32.71 76.21 -82.87
N ILE A 49 -32.95 76.53 -81.60
CA ILE A 49 -33.88 77.61 -81.19
C ILE A 49 -33.26 79.01 -81.33
N LEU A 50 -31.97 79.17 -81.02
CA LEU A 50 -31.30 80.47 -80.98
C LEU A 50 -30.81 80.98 -82.34
N SER A 51 -30.92 80.16 -83.38
CA SER A 51 -30.45 80.55 -84.71
C SER A 51 -31.49 81.36 -85.49
N PRO A 52 -31.11 82.53 -86.04
CA PRO A 52 -32.06 83.49 -86.63
C PRO A 52 -32.60 83.10 -88.03
N ALA A 53 -32.09 82.04 -88.67
CA ALA A 53 -32.55 81.57 -89.97
C ALA A 53 -32.49 80.03 -90.08
N ILE A 54 -33.54 79.43 -90.64
CA ILE A 54 -33.62 78.00 -90.89
C ILE A 54 -32.98 77.70 -92.24
N ASP A 55 -31.72 77.28 -92.23
CA ASP A 55 -31.00 76.79 -93.41
C ASP A 55 -30.57 75.33 -93.22
N MET A 56 -30.33 74.59 -94.31
CA MET A 56 -29.91 73.18 -94.26
C MET A 56 -28.59 72.95 -93.50
N SER A 57 -27.75 73.98 -93.42
CA SER A 57 -26.53 73.99 -92.61
C SER A 57 -26.82 73.89 -91.10
N LEU A 58 -27.86 74.56 -90.61
CA LEU A 58 -28.28 74.56 -89.20
C LEU A 58 -28.74 73.18 -88.73
N ILE A 59 -29.55 72.51 -89.56
CA ILE A 59 -30.07 71.17 -89.26
C ILE A 59 -28.89 70.20 -89.12
N LYS A 60 -27.90 70.27 -90.03
CA LYS A 60 -26.69 69.43 -89.97
C LYS A 60 -25.85 69.70 -88.73
N GLU A 61 -25.63 70.97 -88.35
CA GLU A 61 -24.83 71.34 -87.18
C GLU A 61 -25.54 70.97 -85.86
N SER A 62 -26.87 71.12 -85.77
CA SER A 62 -27.64 70.68 -84.59
C SER A 62 -27.64 69.15 -84.44
N LEU A 63 -27.80 68.41 -85.54
CA LEU A 63 -27.74 66.95 -85.55
C LEU A 63 -26.34 66.43 -85.20
N LEU A 64 -25.29 67.19 -85.50
CA LEU A 64 -23.92 66.86 -85.14
C LEU A 64 -23.76 66.74 -83.62
N SER A 65 -24.21 67.73 -82.84
CA SER A 65 -24.13 67.67 -81.37
C SER A 65 -24.90 66.49 -80.77
N LEU A 66 -26.10 66.22 -81.29
CA LEU A 66 -26.90 65.05 -80.89
C LEU A 66 -26.18 63.74 -81.24
N SER A 67 -25.61 63.63 -82.44
CA SER A 67 -24.90 62.43 -82.90
C SER A 67 -23.65 62.15 -82.06
N VAL A 68 -22.90 63.20 -81.69
CA VAL A 68 -21.73 63.09 -80.80
C VAL A 68 -22.16 62.65 -79.41
N GLY A 69 -23.24 63.22 -78.85
CA GLY A 69 -23.80 62.82 -77.56
C GLY A 69 -24.26 61.35 -77.54
N ILE A 70 -24.96 60.90 -78.59
CA ILE A 70 -25.39 59.50 -78.75
C ILE A 70 -24.20 58.55 -78.84
N LEU A 71 -23.20 58.89 -79.66
CA LEU A 71 -22.05 58.03 -79.91
C LEU A 71 -21.20 57.87 -78.64
N LEU A 72 -20.87 58.98 -77.97
CA LEU A 72 -20.11 58.95 -76.72
C LEU A 72 -20.87 58.23 -75.60
N SER A 73 -22.17 58.50 -75.46
CA SER A 73 -23.02 57.81 -74.47
C SER A 73 -23.09 56.30 -74.72
N SER A 74 -23.20 55.87 -75.98
CA SER A 74 -23.26 54.45 -76.34
C SER A 74 -21.97 53.71 -75.97
N ILE A 75 -20.82 54.32 -76.28
CA ILE A 75 -19.51 53.76 -75.89
C ILE A 75 -19.39 53.65 -74.37
N MET A 76 -19.74 54.71 -73.63
CA MET A 76 -19.71 54.70 -72.17
C MET A 76 -20.67 53.66 -71.57
N SER A 77 -21.81 53.42 -72.20
CA SER A 77 -22.80 52.41 -71.76
C SER A 77 -22.26 50.99 -71.89
N ILE A 78 -21.71 50.63 -73.05
CA ILE A 78 -21.08 49.32 -73.30
C ILE A 78 -19.91 49.10 -72.32
N MET A 79 -19.13 50.15 -72.12
CA MET A 79 -18.07 50.18 -71.13
C MET A 79 -18.64 49.85 -69.74
N ASN A 80 -19.62 50.59 -69.22
CA ASN A 80 -20.15 50.31 -67.87
C ASN A 80 -20.73 48.90 -67.72
N GLN A 81 -21.41 48.39 -68.76
CA GLN A 81 -21.96 47.04 -68.74
C GLN A 81 -20.86 45.97 -68.68
N THR A 82 -19.76 46.17 -69.40
CA THR A 82 -18.61 45.25 -69.41
C THR A 82 -17.96 45.16 -68.03
N VAL A 83 -17.74 46.29 -67.34
CA VAL A 83 -17.16 46.29 -65.97
C VAL A 83 -18.10 45.67 -64.95
N SER A 84 -19.41 45.92 -65.05
CA SER A 84 -20.39 45.31 -64.15
C SER A 84 -20.40 43.77 -64.27
N VAL A 85 -20.33 43.24 -65.49
CA VAL A 85 -20.26 41.79 -65.73
C VAL A 85 -18.94 41.20 -65.21
N ILE A 86 -17.81 41.88 -65.42
CA ILE A 86 -16.51 41.41 -64.91
C ILE A 86 -16.48 41.40 -63.38
N ASN A 87 -16.97 42.45 -62.73
CA ASN A 87 -17.00 42.54 -61.26
C ASN A 87 -17.93 41.48 -60.66
N THR A 88 -19.13 41.31 -61.19
CA THR A 88 -20.08 40.28 -60.70
C THR A 88 -19.54 38.85 -60.87
N HIS A 89 -18.80 38.57 -61.95
CA HIS A 89 -18.13 37.28 -62.12
C HIS A 89 -16.98 37.09 -61.11
N THR A 90 -16.18 38.14 -60.88
CA THR A 90 -15.06 38.11 -59.94
C THR A 90 -15.54 37.94 -58.49
N ASP A 91 -16.62 38.62 -58.10
CA ASP A 91 -17.21 38.50 -56.77
C ASP A 91 -17.85 37.12 -56.54
N ARG A 92 -18.43 36.52 -57.59
CA ARG A 92 -18.92 35.14 -57.52
C ARG A 92 -17.79 34.14 -57.28
N LEU A 93 -16.66 34.28 -57.98
CA LEU A 93 -15.50 33.42 -57.79
C LEU A 93 -14.92 33.53 -56.38
N ARG A 94 -14.84 34.75 -55.85
CA ARG A 94 -14.42 35.00 -54.46
C ARG A 94 -15.37 34.34 -53.45
N LEU A 95 -16.68 34.46 -53.66
CA LEU A 95 -17.67 33.84 -52.77
C LEU A 95 -17.57 32.31 -52.78
N THR A 96 -17.32 31.71 -53.95
CA THR A 96 -17.11 30.25 -54.03
C THR A 96 -15.82 29.81 -53.31
N GLU A 97 -14.70 30.51 -53.51
CA GLU A 97 -13.44 30.19 -52.81
C GLU A 97 -13.59 30.31 -51.28
N ILE A 98 -14.22 31.39 -50.80
CA ILE A 98 -14.48 31.57 -49.36
C ILE A 98 -15.42 30.48 -48.82
N THR A 99 -16.41 30.05 -49.60
CA THR A 99 -17.32 28.97 -49.19
C THR A 99 -16.57 27.64 -49.06
N ASP A 100 -15.69 27.33 -50.00
CA ASP A 100 -14.86 26.12 -49.96
C ASP A 100 -13.90 26.14 -48.76
N GLU A 101 -13.26 27.27 -48.47
CA GLU A 101 -12.42 27.43 -47.29
C GLU A 101 -13.21 27.26 -45.97
N ILE A 102 -14.42 27.83 -45.88
CA ILE A 102 -15.29 27.67 -44.70
C ILE A 102 -15.72 26.21 -44.52
N THR A 103 -16.06 25.50 -45.60
CA THR A 103 -16.43 24.08 -45.51
C THR A 103 -15.25 23.20 -45.07
N SER A 104 -14.05 23.47 -45.57
CA SER A 104 -12.82 22.80 -45.13
C SER A 104 -12.51 23.03 -43.65
N LEU A 105 -12.65 24.28 -43.19
CA LEU A 105 -12.48 24.63 -41.77
C LEU A 105 -13.51 23.92 -40.89
N SER A 106 -14.79 23.90 -41.32
CA SER A 106 -15.86 23.19 -40.60
C SER A 106 -15.60 21.70 -40.48
N ALA A 107 -15.07 21.06 -41.53
CA ALA A 107 -14.70 19.65 -41.50
C ALA A 107 -13.57 19.39 -40.50
N SER A 108 -12.55 20.25 -40.49
CA SER A 108 -11.41 20.15 -39.57
C SER A 108 -11.84 20.32 -38.10
N VAL A 109 -12.74 21.26 -37.81
CA VAL A 109 -13.31 21.47 -36.46
C VAL A 109 -14.12 20.24 -36.01
N THR A 110 -14.84 19.60 -36.93
CA THR A 110 -15.62 18.39 -36.61
C THR A 110 -14.70 17.22 -36.25
N ILE A 111 -13.64 16.99 -37.04
CA ILE A 111 -12.63 15.96 -36.75
C ILE A 111 -11.95 16.21 -35.40
N LEU A 112 -11.65 17.47 -35.09
CA LEU A 112 -11.05 17.84 -33.81
C LEU A 112 -11.99 17.57 -32.64
N LYS A 113 -13.29 17.88 -32.79
CA LYS A 113 -14.31 17.58 -31.79
C LYS A 113 -14.41 16.07 -31.53
N ASP A 114 -14.46 15.26 -32.59
CA ASP A 114 -14.56 13.80 -32.46
C ASP A 114 -13.33 13.21 -31.74
N ARG A 115 -12.12 13.73 -32.03
CA ARG A 115 -10.89 13.34 -31.32
C ARG A 115 -10.93 13.74 -29.85
N LEU A 116 -11.40 14.95 -29.54
CA LEU A 116 -11.51 15.44 -28.16
C LEU A 116 -12.49 14.60 -27.35
N GLU A 117 -13.62 14.22 -27.94
CA GLU A 117 -14.61 13.35 -27.31
C GLU A 117 -14.06 11.95 -27.03
N LEU A 118 -13.30 11.37 -27.98
CA LEU A 118 -12.63 10.08 -27.78
C LEU A 118 -11.59 10.13 -26.65
N ILE A 119 -10.79 11.20 -26.58
CA ILE A 119 -9.80 11.40 -25.50
C ILE A 119 -10.51 11.52 -24.15
N THR A 120 -11.58 12.33 -24.08
CA THR A 120 -12.37 12.51 -22.85
C THR A 120 -12.97 11.18 -22.36
N GLN A 121 -13.44 10.35 -23.30
CA GLN A 121 -14.00 9.03 -22.98
C GLN A 121 -12.90 8.05 -22.51
N MET A 122 -11.74 8.06 -23.17
CA MET A 122 -10.58 7.28 -22.73
C MET A 122 -10.09 7.70 -21.35
N GLU A 123 -10.01 9.01 -21.07
CA GLU A 123 -9.61 9.53 -19.76
C GLU A 123 -10.56 9.04 -18.66
N GLY A 124 -11.87 9.13 -18.90
CA GLY A 124 -12.89 8.61 -17.97
C GLY A 124 -12.72 7.10 -17.71
N SER A 125 -12.58 6.30 -18.77
CA SER A 125 -12.35 4.86 -18.64
C SER A 125 -11.06 4.52 -17.89
N THR A 126 -9.99 5.26 -18.12
CA THR A 126 -8.68 5.01 -17.50
C THR A 126 -8.74 5.39 -16.02
N HIS A 127 -9.40 6.49 -15.68
CA HIS A 127 -9.62 6.91 -14.31
C HIS A 127 -10.46 5.90 -13.51
N ASP A 128 -11.51 5.34 -14.11
CA ASP A 128 -12.33 4.32 -13.48
C ASP A 128 -11.55 3.01 -13.25
N GLN A 129 -10.71 2.59 -14.21
CA GLN A 129 -9.81 1.44 -14.02
C GLN A 129 -8.82 1.66 -12.88
N ILE A 130 -8.17 2.83 -12.85
CA ILE A 130 -7.23 3.19 -11.77
C ILE A 130 -7.96 3.16 -10.41
N ARG A 131 -9.15 3.72 -10.33
CA ARG A 131 -9.96 3.72 -9.09
C ARG A 131 -10.35 2.32 -8.65
N HIS A 132 -10.68 1.43 -9.60
CA HIS A 132 -10.98 0.03 -9.29
C HIS A 132 -9.77 -0.70 -8.72
N VAL A 133 -8.61 -0.57 -9.36
CA VAL A 133 -7.35 -1.19 -8.90
C VAL A 133 -6.97 -0.67 -7.51
N PHE A 134 -7.04 0.65 -7.28
CA PHE A 134 -6.77 1.21 -5.95
C PHE A 134 -7.72 0.68 -4.89
N LYS A 135 -9.01 0.50 -5.22
CA LYS A 135 -9.99 -0.04 -4.29
C LYS A 135 -9.67 -1.49 -3.91
N GLU A 136 -9.37 -2.35 -4.89
CA GLU A 136 -8.95 -3.74 -4.63
C GLU A 136 -7.68 -3.80 -3.78
N GLU A 137 -6.67 -2.97 -4.07
CA GLU A 137 -5.44 -2.92 -3.29
C GLU A 137 -5.67 -2.44 -1.85
N PHE A 138 -6.56 -1.46 -1.64
CA PHE A 138 -6.95 -1.02 -0.29
C PHE A 138 -7.67 -2.11 0.50
N ASP A 139 -8.59 -2.83 -0.15
CA ASP A 139 -9.31 -3.94 0.48
C ASP A 139 -8.33 -5.08 0.84
N ALA A 140 -7.37 -5.39 -0.04
CA ALA A 140 -6.31 -6.36 0.24
C ALA A 140 -5.42 -5.93 1.42
N LEU A 141 -5.02 -4.66 1.48
CA LEU A 141 -4.28 -4.10 2.63
C LEU A 141 -5.07 -4.20 3.94
N GLY A 142 -6.39 -3.97 3.90
CA GLY A 142 -7.27 -4.15 5.06
C GLY A 142 -7.31 -5.58 5.56
N VAL A 143 -7.33 -6.57 4.66
CA VAL A 143 -7.24 -7.99 5.00
C VAL A 143 -5.87 -8.31 5.61
N ILE A 144 -4.78 -7.79 5.04
CA ILE A 144 -3.42 -7.98 5.57
C ILE A 144 -3.30 -7.40 6.99
N GLN A 145 -3.79 -6.18 7.22
CA GLN A 145 -3.77 -5.55 8.54
C GLN A 145 -4.56 -6.36 9.58
N THR A 146 -5.73 -6.85 9.19
CA THR A 146 -6.58 -7.67 10.07
C THR A 146 -5.89 -8.99 10.43
N ASN A 147 -5.26 -9.64 9.44
CA ASN A 147 -4.49 -10.86 9.66
C ASN A 147 -3.26 -10.63 10.55
N GLN A 148 -2.55 -9.51 10.38
CA GLN A 148 -1.44 -9.13 11.26
C GLN A 148 -1.88 -8.95 12.71
N LYS A 149 -3.03 -8.31 12.95
CA LYS A 149 -3.58 -8.14 14.30
C LYS A 149 -3.91 -9.49 14.95
N HIS A 150 -4.52 -10.41 14.20
CA HIS A 150 -4.77 -11.77 14.67
C HIS A 150 -3.47 -12.54 14.97
N PHE A 151 -2.45 -12.37 14.13
CA PHE A 151 -1.16 -13.03 14.31
C PHE A 151 -0.43 -12.55 15.57
N ILE A 152 -0.39 -11.23 15.81
CA ILE A 152 0.21 -10.64 17.01
C ILE A 152 -0.46 -11.21 18.27
N SER A 153 -1.80 -11.19 18.32
CA SER A 153 -2.55 -11.72 19.47
C SER A 153 -2.25 -13.21 19.73
N LYS A 154 -2.04 -14.01 18.67
CA LYS A 154 -1.71 -15.43 18.82
C LYS A 154 -0.28 -15.64 19.33
N ILE A 155 0.67 -14.81 18.90
CA ILE A 155 2.04 -14.82 19.43
C ILE A 155 2.05 -14.45 20.92
N GLU A 156 1.31 -13.40 21.31
CA GLU A 156 1.20 -12.99 22.72
C GLU A 156 0.64 -14.12 23.59
N SER A 157 -0.40 -14.82 23.11
CA SER A 157 -0.96 -15.98 23.80
C SER A 157 0.04 -17.13 23.94
N LEU A 158 0.81 -17.42 22.89
CA LEU A 158 1.83 -18.48 22.92
C LEU A 158 2.98 -18.14 23.87
N LEU A 159 3.43 -16.88 23.88
CA LEU A 159 4.47 -16.41 24.81
C LEU A 159 3.99 -16.51 26.26
N ALA A 160 2.74 -16.12 26.55
CA ALA A 160 2.18 -16.24 27.88
C ALA A 160 2.09 -17.72 28.34
N GLN A 161 1.68 -18.62 27.44
CA GLN A 161 1.62 -20.06 27.73
C GLN A 161 3.02 -20.65 27.96
N GLN A 162 4.01 -20.27 27.16
CA GLN A 162 5.40 -20.68 27.33
C GLN A 162 5.95 -20.20 28.68
N GLN A 163 5.71 -18.93 29.05
CA GLN A 163 6.21 -18.37 30.30
C GLN A 163 5.56 -19.04 31.51
N SER A 164 4.26 -19.36 31.43
CA SER A 164 3.57 -20.13 32.47
C SER A 164 4.12 -21.55 32.61
N ALA A 165 4.37 -22.24 31.48
CA ALA A 165 4.96 -23.58 31.49
C ALA A 165 6.39 -23.57 32.05
N MET A 166 7.20 -22.58 31.68
CA MET A 166 8.57 -22.43 32.18
C MET A 166 8.58 -22.18 33.69
N GLY A 167 7.69 -21.33 34.20
CA GLY A 167 7.57 -21.08 35.64
C GLY A 167 7.23 -22.33 36.44
N LYS A 168 6.33 -23.18 35.93
CA LYS A 168 6.02 -24.49 36.55
C LYS A 168 7.21 -25.44 36.50
N PHE A 169 7.97 -25.42 35.41
CA PHE A 169 9.18 -26.24 35.28
C PHE A 169 10.27 -25.82 36.26
N GLU A 170 10.42 -24.50 36.45
CA GLU A 170 11.36 -23.91 37.39
C GLU A 170 10.99 -24.23 38.84
N GLU A 171 9.72 -24.08 39.22
CA GLU A 171 9.21 -24.45 40.56
C GLU A 171 9.43 -25.94 40.87
N PHE A 172 9.13 -26.81 39.90
CA PHE A 172 9.36 -28.24 40.03
C PHE A 172 10.86 -28.57 40.21
N THR A 173 11.73 -27.96 39.40
CA THR A 173 13.16 -28.27 39.38
C THR A 173 13.89 -27.70 40.59
N LEU A 174 13.52 -26.50 41.03
CA LEU A 174 14.22 -25.78 42.10
C LEU A 174 13.65 -26.03 43.50
N SER A 175 12.37 -26.40 43.61
CA SER A 175 11.71 -26.58 44.91
C SER A 175 11.31 -28.03 45.19
N GLU A 176 10.47 -28.62 44.33
CA GLU A 176 9.91 -29.95 44.56
C GLU A 176 10.99 -31.06 44.50
N LEU A 177 11.86 -31.04 43.49
CA LEU A 177 12.87 -32.07 43.27
C LEU A 177 13.96 -32.11 44.39
N PRO A 178 14.52 -30.97 44.83
CA PRO A 178 15.42 -30.95 45.98
C PRO A 178 14.71 -31.28 47.30
N SER A 179 13.42 -30.96 47.45
CA SER A 179 12.67 -31.35 48.65
C SER A 179 12.54 -32.86 48.77
N LEU A 180 12.31 -33.55 47.64
CA LEU A 180 12.23 -35.01 47.59
C LEU A 180 13.58 -35.66 47.92
N ASP A 181 14.67 -35.15 47.35
CA ASP A 181 16.02 -35.65 47.61
C ASP A 181 16.42 -35.52 49.10
N ASN A 182 16.09 -34.39 49.72
CA ASN A 182 16.30 -34.17 51.15
C ASN A 182 15.49 -35.14 52.03
N VAL A 183 14.24 -35.44 51.67
CA VAL A 183 13.40 -36.38 52.41
C VAL A 183 13.92 -37.82 52.28
N VAL A 184 14.40 -38.21 51.10
CA VAL A 184 15.00 -39.53 50.84
C VAL A 184 16.30 -39.68 51.64
N HIS A 185 17.20 -38.69 51.60
CA HIS A 185 18.44 -38.72 52.39
C HIS A 185 18.15 -38.82 53.90
N ARG A 186 17.14 -38.09 54.40
CA ARG A 186 16.72 -38.18 55.80
C ARG A 186 16.22 -39.57 56.19
N HIS A 187 15.52 -40.27 55.29
CA HIS A 187 15.07 -41.65 55.52
C HIS A 187 16.24 -42.64 55.54
N ILE A 188 17.20 -42.48 54.62
CA ILE A 188 18.42 -43.30 54.59
C ILE A 188 19.21 -43.11 55.90
N ASP A 189 19.36 -41.88 56.36
CA ASP A 189 20.07 -41.59 57.61
C ASP A 189 19.34 -42.17 58.83
N LEU A 190 18.00 -42.07 58.89
CA LEU A 190 17.20 -42.66 59.96
C LEU A 190 17.35 -44.19 60.02
N LEU A 191 17.26 -44.86 58.87
CA LEU A 191 17.44 -46.31 58.78
C LEU A 191 18.86 -46.72 59.18
N ARG A 192 19.87 -45.98 58.73
CA ARG A 192 21.27 -46.24 59.09
C ARG A 192 21.51 -46.10 60.59
N VAL A 193 20.97 -45.05 61.22
CA VAL A 193 21.09 -44.84 62.67
C VAL A 193 20.36 -45.95 63.44
N ALA A 194 19.14 -46.29 63.05
CA ALA A 194 18.37 -47.36 63.70
C ALA A 194 19.06 -48.74 63.58
N GLU A 195 19.61 -49.07 62.41
CA GLU A 195 20.36 -50.31 62.19
C GLU A 195 21.64 -50.34 63.05
N GLN A 196 22.37 -49.23 63.10
CA GLN A 196 23.60 -49.14 63.88
C GLN A 196 23.35 -49.22 65.39
N ASP A 197 22.30 -48.57 65.90
CA ASP A 197 21.89 -48.70 67.30
C ASP A 197 21.45 -50.13 67.63
N HIS A 198 20.68 -50.77 66.75
CA HIS A 198 20.28 -52.16 66.94
C HIS A 198 21.49 -53.11 66.97
N PHE A 199 22.44 -52.94 66.05
CA PHE A 199 23.69 -53.71 66.04
C PHE A 199 24.51 -53.50 67.32
N ASN A 200 24.63 -52.25 67.79
CA ASN A 200 25.35 -51.92 69.02
C ASN A 200 24.68 -52.52 70.25
N HIS A 201 23.34 -52.52 70.30
CA HIS A 201 22.58 -53.10 71.40
C HIS A 201 22.74 -54.63 71.43
N LEU A 202 22.58 -55.31 70.29
CA LEU A 202 22.82 -56.76 70.18
C LEU A 202 24.25 -57.12 70.57
N LYS A 203 25.23 -56.35 70.11
CA LYS A 203 26.64 -56.55 70.45
C LYS A 203 26.89 -56.44 71.95
N THR A 204 26.25 -55.49 72.62
CA THR A 204 26.35 -55.32 74.08
C THR A 204 25.74 -56.51 74.81
N ILE A 205 24.52 -56.92 74.45
CA ILE A 205 23.85 -58.09 75.05
C ILE A 205 24.66 -59.37 74.89
N VAL A 206 25.18 -59.64 73.69
CA VAL A 206 26.00 -60.84 73.43
C VAL A 206 27.29 -60.82 74.25
N ARG A 207 27.91 -59.63 74.40
CA ARG A 207 29.13 -59.49 75.20
C ARG A 207 28.86 -59.76 76.67
N GLU A 208 27.81 -59.16 77.24
CA GLU A 208 27.39 -59.41 78.62
C GLU A 208 27.10 -60.89 78.86
N SER A 209 26.31 -61.52 77.99
CA SER A 209 26.00 -62.96 78.11
C SER A 209 27.23 -63.84 78.01
N SER A 210 28.23 -63.47 77.20
CA SER A 210 29.50 -64.20 77.12
C SER A 210 30.34 -64.09 78.39
N GLU A 211 30.33 -62.93 79.04
CA GLU A 211 31.00 -62.74 80.33
C GLU A 211 30.27 -63.50 81.45
N ASP A 212 28.94 -63.44 81.50
CA ASP A 212 28.13 -64.21 82.45
C ASP A 212 28.37 -65.74 82.29
N GLN A 213 28.48 -66.24 81.05
CA GLN A 213 28.80 -67.64 80.80
C GLN A 213 30.23 -68.02 81.24
N LYS A 214 31.20 -67.10 81.11
CA LYS A 214 32.56 -67.34 81.60
C LYS A 214 32.59 -67.38 83.13
N GLU A 215 31.84 -66.52 83.79
CA GLU A 215 31.72 -66.52 85.25
C GLU A 215 31.07 -67.83 85.73
N LEU A 216 29.94 -68.23 85.13
CA LEU A 216 29.27 -69.49 85.44
C LEU A 216 30.21 -70.70 85.24
N ARG A 217 30.97 -70.71 84.15
CA ARG A 217 31.95 -71.79 83.88
C ARG A 217 33.05 -71.83 84.94
N THR A 218 33.51 -70.67 85.41
CA THR A 218 34.50 -70.58 86.50
C THR A 218 33.91 -71.14 87.80
N GLN A 219 32.67 -70.75 88.15
CA GLN A 219 31.98 -71.25 89.34
C GLN A 219 31.76 -72.78 89.28
N ILE A 220 31.38 -73.33 88.13
CA ILE A 220 31.25 -74.79 87.93
C ILE A 220 32.60 -75.50 88.11
N GLN A 221 33.70 -74.90 87.62
CA GLN A 221 35.03 -75.46 87.75
C GLN A 221 35.51 -75.46 89.21
N GLU A 222 35.24 -74.38 89.96
CA GLU A 222 35.51 -74.30 91.39
C GLU A 222 34.71 -75.36 92.17
N LEU A 223 33.44 -75.55 91.83
CA LEU A 223 32.59 -76.57 92.44
C LEU A 223 33.08 -77.99 92.15
N HIS A 224 33.46 -78.27 90.89
CA HIS A 224 34.07 -79.54 90.52
C HIS A 224 35.34 -79.83 91.35
N ASN A 225 36.18 -78.81 91.56
CA ASN A 225 37.37 -78.94 92.39
C ASN A 225 37.03 -79.18 93.88
N LEU A 226 36.03 -78.49 94.42
CA LEU A 226 35.50 -78.70 95.77
C LEU A 226 34.93 -80.11 95.96
N VAL A 227 34.20 -80.65 94.98
CA VAL A 227 33.68 -82.03 95.01
C VAL A 227 34.82 -83.05 94.99
N ILE A 228 35.87 -82.82 94.21
CA ILE A 228 37.07 -83.67 94.24
C ILE A 228 37.73 -83.64 95.62
N GLN A 229 37.83 -82.47 96.26
CA GLN A 229 38.39 -82.32 97.61
C GLN A 229 37.52 -83.01 98.68
N LEU A 230 36.19 -82.95 98.54
CA LEU A 230 35.24 -83.64 99.42
C LEU A 230 35.31 -85.16 99.26
N SER A 231 35.58 -85.68 98.06
CA SER A 231 35.76 -87.13 97.85
C SER A 231 36.95 -87.73 98.61
N HIS A 232 37.90 -86.89 99.05
CA HIS A 232 39.08 -87.30 99.82
C HIS A 232 38.88 -87.22 101.36
N HIS A 233 37.74 -86.71 101.86
CA HIS A 233 37.46 -86.62 103.30
C HIS A 233 36.56 -87.78 103.78
N GLN A 234 37.04 -88.58 104.74
CA GLN A 234 36.32 -89.71 105.34
C GLN A 234 35.33 -89.30 106.44
N ASN A 235 34.42 -88.34 106.17
CA ASN A 235 33.37 -88.01 107.14
C ASN A 235 32.01 -87.68 106.47
N PRO A 236 31.08 -88.65 106.36
CA PRO A 236 29.90 -88.53 105.50
C PRO A 236 28.89 -87.46 105.96
N ASP A 237 28.71 -87.23 107.26
CA ASP A 237 27.65 -86.34 107.76
C ASP A 237 27.96 -84.85 107.55
N HIS A 238 29.24 -84.46 107.68
CA HIS A 238 29.67 -83.09 107.39
C HIS A 238 29.60 -82.81 105.90
N THR A 239 30.01 -83.78 105.07
CA THR A 239 29.95 -83.71 103.60
C THR A 239 28.52 -83.53 103.10
N ILE A 240 27.54 -84.27 103.64
CA ILE A 240 26.13 -84.14 103.25
C ILE A 240 25.59 -82.75 103.61
N THR A 241 25.92 -82.24 104.80
CA THR A 241 25.43 -80.92 105.26
C THR A 241 26.01 -79.77 104.42
N VAL A 242 27.29 -79.84 104.06
CA VAL A 242 27.93 -78.86 103.16
C VAL A 242 27.36 -78.95 101.75
N LEU A 243 27.14 -80.16 101.22
CA LEU A 243 26.53 -80.35 99.91
C LEU A 243 25.11 -79.78 99.85
N GLN A 244 24.32 -80.00 100.89
CA GLN A 244 22.94 -79.52 100.95
C GLN A 244 22.89 -78.00 101.00
N LYS A 245 23.76 -77.37 101.79
CA LYS A 245 23.85 -75.90 101.88
C LYS A 245 24.32 -75.26 100.57
N GLU A 246 25.29 -75.86 99.88
CA GLU A 246 25.73 -75.36 98.58
C GLU A 246 24.70 -75.64 97.48
N LEU A 247 23.99 -76.77 97.53
CA LEU A 247 22.88 -77.03 96.60
C LEU A 247 21.75 -76.01 96.78
N ASP A 248 21.37 -75.69 98.01
CA ASP A 248 20.36 -74.66 98.31
C ASP A 248 20.82 -73.27 97.83
N ARG A 249 22.10 -72.95 98.00
CA ARG A 249 22.69 -71.72 97.47
C ARG A 249 22.63 -71.69 95.94
N ILE A 250 22.98 -72.77 95.26
CA ILE A 250 22.90 -72.87 93.79
C ILE A 250 21.47 -72.75 93.30
N VAL A 251 20.51 -73.40 93.97
CA VAL A 251 19.09 -73.29 93.62
C VAL A 251 18.60 -71.85 93.79
N HIS A 252 19.06 -71.15 94.84
CA HIS A 252 18.75 -69.74 95.04
C HIS A 252 19.36 -68.83 93.98
N ASP A 253 20.66 -69.00 93.68
CA ASP A 253 21.37 -68.22 92.66
C ASP A 253 20.79 -68.49 91.25
N PHE A 254 20.41 -69.75 90.96
CA PHE A 254 19.74 -70.11 89.72
C PHE A 254 18.33 -69.51 89.63
N SER A 255 17.58 -69.49 90.73
CA SER A 255 16.27 -68.81 90.78
C SER A 255 16.41 -67.30 90.56
N HIS A 256 17.46 -66.68 91.11
CA HIS A 256 17.75 -65.26 90.88
C HIS A 256 18.13 -64.99 89.43
N HIS A 257 18.97 -65.84 88.81
CA HIS A 257 19.29 -65.75 87.39
C HIS A 257 18.06 -65.96 86.50
N LEU A 258 17.16 -66.88 86.84
CA LEU A 258 15.90 -67.07 86.11
C LEU A 258 14.99 -65.83 86.19
N GLN A 259 14.89 -65.18 87.36
CA GLN A 259 14.14 -63.94 87.51
C GLN A 259 14.76 -62.79 86.72
N THR A 260 16.09 -62.66 86.78
CA THR A 260 16.84 -61.63 86.04
C THR A 260 16.72 -61.84 84.52
N LEU A 261 16.76 -63.09 84.07
CA LEU A 261 16.54 -63.48 82.68
C LEU A 261 15.09 -63.17 82.26
N GLY A 262 14.11 -63.41 83.12
CA GLY A 262 12.71 -63.02 82.91
C GLY A 262 12.57 -61.51 82.68
N ALA A 263 13.17 -60.69 83.56
CA ALA A 263 13.18 -59.24 83.43
C ALA A 263 13.92 -58.75 82.17
N LYS A 264 15.08 -59.34 81.83
CA LYS A 264 15.79 -59.05 80.57
C LYS A 264 14.96 -59.44 79.34
N SER A 265 14.25 -60.57 79.38
CA SER A 265 13.35 -60.99 78.30
C SER A 265 12.19 -60.03 78.11
N GLU A 266 11.59 -59.53 79.19
CA GLU A 266 10.51 -58.54 79.14
C GLU A 266 11.00 -57.19 78.60
N SER A 267 12.22 -56.78 78.98
CA SER A 267 12.88 -55.61 78.40
C SER A 267 13.13 -55.77 76.90
N ILE A 268 13.60 -56.93 76.45
CA ILE A 268 13.79 -57.22 75.01
C ILE A 268 12.45 -57.16 74.27
N VAL A 269 11.38 -57.74 74.83
CA VAL A 269 10.03 -57.68 74.23
C VAL A 269 9.57 -56.23 74.11
N THR A 270 9.81 -55.40 75.13
CA THR A 270 9.44 -53.98 75.10
C THR A 270 10.22 -53.22 74.02
N SER A 271 11.54 -53.39 73.95
CA SER A 271 12.37 -52.77 72.90
C SER A 271 11.99 -53.23 71.49
N LEU A 272 11.59 -54.50 71.33
CA LEU A 272 11.10 -55.02 70.05
C LEU A 272 9.76 -54.39 69.66
N LEU A 273 8.83 -54.20 70.61
CA LEU A 273 7.56 -53.51 70.37
C LEU A 273 7.77 -52.02 70.03
N GLU A 274 8.70 -51.35 70.70
CA GLU A 274 9.07 -49.97 70.37
C GLU A 274 9.68 -49.87 68.97
N ASN A 275 10.58 -50.78 68.60
CA ASN A 275 11.17 -50.82 67.27
C ASN A 275 10.13 -51.15 66.18
N ASP A 276 9.19 -52.07 66.45
CA ASP A 276 8.09 -52.36 65.52
C ASP A 276 7.20 -51.12 65.29
N SER A 277 6.97 -50.33 66.34
CA SER A 277 6.26 -49.05 66.22
C SER A 277 7.02 -48.01 65.38
N LEU A 278 8.36 -47.93 65.52
CA LEU A 278 9.21 -47.05 64.72
C LEU A 278 9.26 -47.50 63.25
N LEU A 279 9.39 -48.80 63.00
CA LEU A 279 9.37 -49.39 61.67
C LEU A 279 8.02 -49.15 60.97
N ARG A 280 6.92 -49.29 61.70
CA ARG A 280 5.59 -48.97 61.18
C ARG A 280 5.45 -47.49 60.81
N GLY A 281 5.95 -46.58 61.65
CA GLY A 281 6.01 -45.14 61.31
C GLY A 281 6.86 -44.86 60.07
N SER A 282 8.01 -45.52 59.93
CA SER A 282 8.88 -45.41 58.74
C SER A 282 8.19 -45.94 57.47
N ARG A 283 7.41 -47.02 57.59
CA ARG A 283 6.63 -47.59 56.49
C ARG A 283 5.54 -46.63 56.03
N GLU A 284 4.79 -46.03 56.95
CA GLU A 284 3.75 -45.04 56.65
C GLU A 284 4.33 -43.80 55.95
N GLN A 285 5.49 -43.30 56.40
CA GLN A 285 6.19 -42.19 55.74
C GLN A 285 6.73 -42.58 54.35
N SER A 286 7.26 -43.80 54.18
CA SER A 286 7.71 -44.31 52.88
C SER A 286 6.55 -44.43 51.88
N GLU A 287 5.36 -44.80 52.35
CA GLU A 287 4.15 -44.86 51.53
C GLU A 287 3.73 -43.46 51.05
N LEU A 288 3.80 -42.44 51.91
CA LEU A 288 3.56 -41.04 51.52
C LEU A 288 4.57 -40.56 50.47
N ILE A 289 5.85 -40.90 50.62
CA ILE A 289 6.89 -40.58 49.62
C ILE A 289 6.60 -41.26 48.29
N MET A 290 6.17 -42.53 48.32
CA MET A 290 5.83 -43.27 47.11
C MET A 290 4.62 -42.63 46.41
N GLN A 291 3.62 -42.17 47.15
CA GLN A 291 2.50 -41.41 46.61
C GLN A 291 2.95 -40.07 46.01
N GLN A 292 3.83 -39.33 46.70
CA GLN A 292 4.41 -38.07 46.19
C GLN A 292 5.21 -38.30 44.91
N MET A 293 5.99 -39.38 44.82
CA MET A 293 6.73 -39.77 43.60
C MET A 293 5.79 -40.11 42.43
N VAL A 294 4.69 -40.81 42.69
CA VAL A 294 3.69 -41.12 41.66
C VAL A 294 3.00 -39.85 41.17
N LEU A 295 2.65 -38.92 42.07
CA LEU A 295 2.09 -37.62 41.73
C LEU A 295 3.07 -36.77 40.91
N SER A 296 4.32 -36.70 41.36
CA SER A 296 5.42 -35.99 40.68
C SER A 296 5.68 -36.57 39.29
N SER A 297 5.71 -37.89 39.15
CA SER A 297 5.82 -38.58 37.85
C SER A 297 4.64 -38.25 36.92
N LYS A 298 3.41 -38.21 37.46
CA LYS A 298 2.22 -37.84 36.68
C LYS A 298 2.29 -36.38 36.22
N GLN A 299 2.67 -35.46 37.10
CA GLN A 299 2.89 -34.04 36.73
C GLN A 299 3.98 -33.89 35.67
N MET A 300 5.09 -34.62 35.79
CA MET A 300 6.17 -34.57 34.80
C MET A 300 5.71 -35.09 33.43
N ARG A 301 4.82 -36.09 33.41
CA ARG A 301 4.21 -36.63 32.18
C ARG A 301 3.26 -35.62 31.53
N GLU A 302 2.42 -34.95 32.32
CA GLU A 302 1.59 -33.83 31.84
C GLU A 302 2.44 -32.68 31.32
N MET A 303 3.52 -32.32 32.02
CA MET A 303 4.44 -31.26 31.62
C MET A 303 5.18 -31.59 30.32
N THR A 304 5.56 -32.87 30.13
CA THR A 304 6.12 -33.37 28.87
C THR A 304 5.09 -33.28 27.74
N SER A 305 3.83 -33.60 28.01
CA SER A 305 2.73 -33.45 27.04
C SER A 305 2.51 -31.99 26.65
N HIS A 306 2.45 -31.08 27.64
CA HIS A 306 2.30 -29.63 27.39
C HIS A 306 3.50 -29.06 26.62
N SER A 307 4.71 -29.50 26.93
CA SER A 307 5.92 -29.10 26.20
C SER A 307 5.87 -29.57 24.74
N LYS A 308 5.39 -30.80 24.51
CA LYS A 308 5.17 -31.32 23.17
C LYS A 308 4.08 -30.54 22.41
N GLU A 309 2.95 -30.26 23.04
CA GLU A 309 1.88 -29.43 22.46
C GLU A 309 2.38 -28.02 22.12
N LEU A 310 3.21 -27.43 22.99
CA LEU A 310 3.85 -26.13 22.72
C LEU A 310 4.79 -26.23 21.50
N SER A 311 5.63 -27.26 21.44
CA SER A 311 6.52 -27.52 20.30
C SER A 311 5.72 -27.70 19.00
N ASP A 312 4.64 -28.47 19.04
CA ASP A 312 3.76 -28.70 17.90
C ASP A 312 3.03 -27.42 17.48
N SER A 313 2.68 -26.54 18.44
CA SER A 313 2.05 -25.23 18.17
C SER A 313 3.00 -24.21 17.52
N LEU A 314 4.31 -24.37 17.69
CA LEU A 314 5.34 -23.52 17.05
C LEU A 314 5.58 -23.88 15.58
N VAL A 315 5.27 -25.12 15.17
CA VAL A 315 5.44 -25.56 13.77
C VAL A 315 4.54 -24.77 12.78
N PRO A 316 3.24 -24.56 13.04
CA PRO A 316 2.41 -23.65 12.25
C PRO A 316 2.94 -22.22 12.24
N LEU A 317 3.50 -21.73 13.35
CA LEU A 317 4.04 -20.37 13.46
C LEU A 317 5.23 -20.18 12.53
N SER A 318 6.14 -21.16 12.46
CA SER A 318 7.25 -21.19 11.51
C SER A 318 6.78 -21.09 10.06
N ARG A 319 5.73 -21.85 9.69
CA ARG A 319 5.15 -21.77 8.34
C ARG A 319 4.53 -20.40 8.07
N LEU A 320 3.90 -19.80 9.07
CA LEU A 320 3.28 -18.49 8.96
C LEU A 320 4.33 -17.39 8.79
N PHE A 321 5.48 -17.48 9.46
CA PHE A 321 6.63 -16.60 9.21
C PHE A 321 7.15 -16.72 7.77
N SER A 322 7.28 -17.94 7.23
CA SER A 322 7.65 -18.12 5.82
C SER A 322 6.59 -17.54 4.86
N SER A 323 5.31 -17.65 5.21
CA SER A 323 4.23 -17.06 4.42
C SER A 323 4.26 -15.53 4.49
N ALA A 324 4.55 -14.94 5.66
CA ALA A 324 4.69 -13.51 5.86
C ALA A 324 5.91 -12.94 5.13
N GLU A 325 7.03 -13.67 5.12
CA GLU A 325 8.23 -13.31 4.34
C GLU A 325 7.92 -13.30 2.84
N THR A 326 7.16 -14.29 2.36
CA THR A 326 6.74 -14.37 0.96
C THR A 326 5.81 -13.20 0.61
N LEU A 327 4.82 -12.93 1.45
CA LEU A 327 3.91 -11.79 1.28
C LEU A 327 4.66 -10.45 1.30
N HIS A 328 5.67 -10.30 2.16
CA HIS A 328 6.51 -9.10 2.19
C HIS A 328 7.28 -8.93 0.88
N LYS A 329 7.85 -10.01 0.32
CA LYS A 329 8.51 -9.98 -0.99
C LYS A 329 7.54 -9.56 -2.09
N GLU A 330 6.35 -10.14 -2.12
CA GLU A 330 5.29 -9.78 -3.08
C GLU A 330 4.88 -8.30 -2.95
N PHE A 331 4.71 -7.81 -1.72
CA PHE A 331 4.40 -6.40 -1.45
C PHE A 331 5.50 -5.46 -1.93
N VAL A 332 6.78 -5.77 -1.68
CA VAL A 332 7.92 -4.98 -2.18
C VAL A 332 7.93 -4.97 -3.71
N LEU A 333 7.61 -6.10 -4.35
CA LEU A 333 7.54 -6.24 -5.80
C LEU A 333 6.36 -5.42 -6.38
N ALA A 334 5.19 -5.47 -5.75
CA ALA A 334 4.02 -4.67 -6.12
C ALA A 334 4.29 -3.17 -5.96
N LYS A 335 4.94 -2.75 -4.87
CA LYS A 335 5.39 -1.37 -4.68
C LYS A 335 6.38 -0.93 -5.75
N GLY A 336 7.30 -1.81 -6.15
CA GLY A 336 8.21 -1.57 -7.27
C GLY A 336 7.48 -1.35 -8.60
N LYS A 337 6.53 -2.22 -8.93
CA LYS A 337 5.66 -2.07 -10.12
C LYS A 337 4.81 -0.80 -10.07
N LEU A 338 4.29 -0.42 -8.90
CA LEU A 338 3.56 0.83 -8.73
C LEU A 338 4.45 2.04 -8.98
N SER A 339 5.69 2.01 -8.49
CA SER A 339 6.67 3.07 -8.77
C SER A 339 6.99 3.16 -10.26
N GLU A 340 7.11 2.02 -10.94
CA GLU A 340 7.29 1.98 -12.40
C GLU A 340 6.06 2.54 -13.14
N LEU A 341 4.86 2.21 -12.67
CA LEU A 341 3.60 2.75 -13.21
C LEU A 341 3.52 4.27 -13.02
N ILE A 342 3.93 4.81 -11.87
CA ILE A 342 3.96 6.25 -11.61
C ILE A 342 4.95 6.94 -12.55
N VAL A 343 6.16 6.39 -12.71
CA VAL A 343 7.17 6.95 -13.62
C VAL A 343 6.68 6.92 -15.07
N THR A 344 6.03 5.83 -15.48
CA THR A 344 5.47 5.72 -16.83
C THR A 344 4.29 6.69 -17.05
N LEU A 345 3.39 6.84 -16.07
CA LEU A 345 2.31 7.84 -16.10
C LEU A 345 2.87 9.27 -16.19
N GLU A 346 3.83 9.65 -15.35
CA GLU A 346 4.48 10.96 -15.44
C GLU A 346 5.16 11.17 -16.80
N SER A 347 5.78 10.12 -17.35
CA SER A 347 6.40 10.20 -18.67
C SER A 347 5.35 10.40 -19.76
N TYR A 348 4.20 9.71 -19.65
CA TYR A 348 3.10 9.78 -20.59
C TYR A 348 2.43 11.15 -20.54
N GLU A 349 2.13 11.66 -19.35
CA GLU A 349 1.59 13.01 -19.14
C GLU A 349 2.51 14.08 -19.75
N ARG A 350 3.83 13.99 -19.50
CA ARG A 350 4.80 14.91 -20.12
C ARG A 350 4.84 14.76 -21.64
N HIS A 351 4.65 13.55 -22.17
CA HIS A 351 4.66 13.29 -23.60
C HIS A 351 3.40 13.81 -24.29
N GLU A 352 2.22 13.58 -23.71
CA GLU A 352 0.96 14.16 -24.18
C GLU A 352 0.97 15.67 -24.10
N TYR A 353 1.44 16.25 -22.99
CA TYR A 353 1.53 17.71 -22.85
C TYR A 353 2.42 18.32 -23.94
N ARG A 354 3.54 17.66 -24.27
CA ARG A 354 4.41 18.07 -25.38
C ARG A 354 3.74 17.88 -26.74
N ALA A 355 3.08 16.75 -26.99
CA ALA A 355 2.41 16.47 -28.25
C ALA A 355 1.24 17.43 -28.52
N ILE A 356 0.42 17.70 -27.50
CA ILE A 356 -0.66 18.68 -27.55
C ILE A 356 -0.07 20.07 -27.80
N ARG A 357 0.94 20.50 -27.04
CA ARG A 357 1.61 21.79 -27.26
C ARG A 357 2.18 21.93 -28.66
N GLN A 358 2.80 20.89 -29.20
CA GLN A 358 3.37 20.89 -30.54
C GLN A 358 2.28 20.97 -31.62
N SER A 359 1.17 20.24 -31.44
CA SER A 359 0.00 20.35 -32.32
C SER A 359 -0.63 21.74 -32.27
N LEU A 360 -0.66 22.37 -31.09
CA LEU A 360 -1.20 23.71 -30.88
C LEU A 360 -0.28 24.79 -31.47
N GLU A 361 1.03 24.60 -31.40
CA GLU A 361 2.03 25.44 -32.09
C GLU A 361 1.95 25.28 -33.61
N GLU A 362 1.75 24.07 -34.15
CA GLU A 362 1.51 23.83 -35.58
C GLU A 362 0.22 24.51 -36.05
N VAL A 363 -0.90 24.29 -35.35
CA VAL A 363 -2.19 24.93 -35.68
C VAL A 363 -2.08 26.45 -35.58
N ALA A 364 -1.41 26.98 -34.56
CA ALA A 364 -1.20 28.43 -34.44
C ALA A 364 -0.30 28.97 -35.56
N ALA A 365 0.75 28.25 -35.94
CA ALA A 365 1.63 28.63 -37.05
C ALA A 365 0.89 28.61 -38.39
N GLU A 366 0.08 27.57 -38.64
CA GLU A 366 -0.72 27.44 -39.86
C GLU A 366 -1.82 28.50 -39.92
N ALA A 367 -2.53 28.75 -38.82
CA ALA A 367 -3.50 29.85 -38.73
C ALA A 367 -2.83 31.21 -38.96
N THR A 368 -1.64 31.43 -38.41
CA THR A 368 -0.87 32.66 -38.62
C THR A 368 -0.41 32.80 -40.07
N ALA A 369 0.03 31.71 -40.71
CA ALA A 369 0.44 31.69 -42.10
C ALA A 369 -0.74 31.95 -43.04
N GLN A 370 -1.89 31.33 -42.79
CA GLN A 370 -3.13 31.59 -43.53
C GLN A 370 -3.61 33.04 -43.34
N MET A 371 -3.56 33.58 -42.11
CA MET A 371 -3.87 34.99 -41.87
C MET A 371 -2.88 35.93 -42.57
N GLN A 372 -1.59 35.63 -42.59
CA GLN A 372 -0.60 36.43 -43.29
C GLN A 372 -0.81 36.37 -44.81
N LEU A 373 -1.10 35.20 -45.37
CA LEU A 373 -1.46 35.06 -46.78
C LEU A 373 -2.72 35.85 -47.11
N PHE A 374 -3.74 35.79 -46.26
CA PHE A 374 -4.97 36.58 -46.42
C PHE A 374 -4.68 38.08 -46.39
N VAL A 375 -3.88 38.55 -45.43
CA VAL A 375 -3.45 39.96 -45.32
C VAL A 375 -2.60 40.38 -46.52
N GLN A 376 -1.67 39.55 -47.00
CA GLN A 376 -0.87 39.83 -48.19
C GLN A 376 -1.75 39.91 -49.45
N THR A 377 -2.74 39.03 -49.55
CA THR A 377 -3.68 38.99 -50.69
C THR A 377 -4.58 40.23 -50.70
N LEU A 378 -4.94 40.75 -49.52
CA LEU A 378 -5.64 42.03 -49.37
C LEU A 378 -4.72 43.22 -49.71
N GLN A 379 -3.48 43.23 -49.19
CA GLN A 379 -2.51 44.32 -49.42
C GLN A 379 -2.02 44.41 -50.87
N THR A 380 -1.90 43.29 -51.58
CA THR A 380 -1.46 43.28 -52.99
C THR A 380 -2.56 43.66 -53.98
N LYS A 381 -3.85 43.60 -53.58
CA LYS A 381 -4.99 43.95 -54.44
C LYS A 381 -5.57 45.35 -54.21
N GLU A 382 -5.14 46.08 -53.17
CA GLU A 382 -5.59 47.45 -52.91
C GLU A 382 -4.42 48.45 -52.83
N SER A 383 -4.29 49.29 -53.85
CA SER A 383 -3.56 50.56 -53.75
C SER A 383 -4.53 51.66 -53.29
N HIS A 384 -4.89 51.69 -51.99
CA HIS A 384 -5.26 52.87 -51.16
C HIS A 384 -5.89 52.45 -49.80
N PRO A 385 -5.89 53.31 -48.76
CA PRO A 385 -5.58 52.88 -47.40
C PRO A 385 -6.79 52.69 -46.46
N LEU A 386 -6.49 52.06 -45.32
CA LEU A 386 -7.26 52.02 -44.07
C LEU A 386 -8.51 51.13 -44.03
N ILE A 387 -8.28 49.82 -44.01
CA ILE A 387 -9.05 48.97 -43.08
C ILE A 387 -8.27 48.97 -41.76
N GLU A 388 -8.89 49.54 -40.73
CA GLU A 388 -8.32 49.73 -39.40
C GLU A 388 -7.62 48.47 -38.87
N ALA A 389 -6.32 48.60 -38.63
CA ALA A 389 -5.47 47.64 -37.94
C ALA A 389 -5.91 47.31 -36.49
N LYS A 390 -7.00 47.90 -35.99
CA LYS A 390 -7.52 47.67 -34.63
C LYS A 390 -8.08 46.27 -34.44
N SER A 391 -8.81 45.71 -35.40
CA SER A 391 -9.43 44.38 -35.24
C SER A 391 -8.38 43.27 -35.27
N VAL A 392 -7.34 43.40 -36.09
CA VAL A 392 -6.21 42.46 -36.17
C VAL A 392 -5.31 42.55 -34.95
N GLN A 393 -5.10 43.77 -34.41
CA GLN A 393 -4.31 43.98 -33.20
C GLN A 393 -5.07 43.57 -31.92
N GLU A 394 -6.41 43.67 -31.90
CA GLU A 394 -7.27 43.11 -30.85
C GLU A 394 -7.37 41.59 -30.89
N LEU A 395 -7.38 40.99 -32.09
CA LEU A 395 -7.38 39.53 -32.21
C LEU A 395 -6.02 38.95 -31.80
N ALA A 396 -4.92 39.59 -32.25
CA ALA A 396 -3.57 39.21 -31.84
C ALA A 396 -3.32 39.43 -30.33
N SER A 397 -3.89 40.49 -29.73
CA SER A 397 -3.80 40.72 -28.29
C SER A 397 -4.65 39.74 -27.49
N LYS A 398 -5.85 39.35 -27.95
CA LYS A 398 -6.67 38.30 -27.34
C LYS A 398 -6.01 36.93 -27.40
N VAL A 399 -5.37 36.57 -28.51
CA VAL A 399 -4.61 35.32 -28.62
C VAL A 399 -3.38 35.33 -27.70
N LYS A 400 -2.71 36.48 -27.56
CA LYS A 400 -1.58 36.64 -26.63
C LYS A 400 -2.00 36.60 -25.16
N LEU A 401 -3.18 37.16 -24.83
CA LEU A 401 -3.78 37.07 -23.49
C LEU A 401 -4.20 35.63 -23.16
N HIS A 402 -4.76 34.89 -24.12
CA HIS A 402 -5.11 33.48 -23.92
C HIS A 402 -3.87 32.61 -23.67
N LYS A 403 -2.75 32.93 -24.34
CA LYS A 403 -1.43 32.31 -24.09
C LYS A 403 -0.86 32.64 -22.69
N SER A 404 -1.22 33.78 -22.11
CA SER A 404 -0.86 34.16 -20.73
C SER A 404 -1.71 33.43 -19.69
N TYR A 405 -3.01 33.29 -19.93
CA TYR A 405 -3.93 32.58 -19.02
C TYR A 405 -3.65 31.06 -18.93
N LEU A 406 -3.11 30.46 -19.98
CA LEU A 406 -2.64 29.06 -19.97
C LEU A 406 -1.23 28.89 -19.40
N GLY A 407 -0.50 29.99 -19.15
CA GLY A 407 0.87 29.99 -18.63
C GLY A 407 1.00 30.34 -17.14
N GLU A 408 -0.07 30.77 -16.46
CA GLU A 408 -0.01 31.27 -15.08
C GLU A 408 -0.55 30.32 -13.98
N ASN A 409 -0.88 29.06 -14.31
CA ASN A 409 -1.24 28.05 -13.29
C ASN A 409 -0.08 27.09 -12.94
N GLN A 410 1.17 27.54 -13.06
CA GLN A 410 2.34 26.84 -12.50
C GLN A 410 3.10 27.78 -11.55
N GLU A 411 2.58 27.91 -10.33
CA GLU A 411 3.38 27.89 -9.11
C GLU A 411 2.90 26.76 -8.20
#